data_AF-A0A6A6YFE1-F1
#
_entry.id   AF-A0A6A6YFE1-F1
#
_cell.length_a   1.000
_cell.length_b   1.000
_cell.length_c   1.000
_cell.angle_alpha   90.00
_cell.angle_beta   90.00
_cell.angle_gamma   90.00
#
_symmetry.space_group_name_H-M   'P 1'
#
loop_
_entity.id
_entity.type
_entity.pdbx_description
1 polymer ?
#
loop_
_entity_poly.entity_id
_entity_poly.type
_entity_poly.pdbx_seq_one_letter_code
_entity_poly.pdbx_strand_id
1 'polypeptide(L)'
;MDFKEKLQFFSIFYEERAPIPSILEQHISNLRKPRQVSSPNAKHIQEMVPVARSEQDGIDVLEEVLLLAPASKGGMPCVERAAKPNLSPYFSPLATSFVAGRVRLETSQPDHCFGYLPSKKARPARLKASFTIEEENIMNRFTLTTELYFPFFTARWKSPAQEQTHH
;
A
#
# COMPACT_ATOMS: atom_id res chain seq x y z
N MET A 1 14.50 -5.52 23.31
CA MET A 1 13.11 -6.03 23.30
C MET A 1 12.95 -6.74 21.99
N ASP A 2 12.58 -8.01 22.05
CA ASP A 2 12.32 -8.82 20.87
C ASP A 2 11.13 -8.25 20.08
N PHE A 3 11.10 -8.46 18.75
CA PHE A 3 10.02 -7.95 17.91
C PHE A 3 8.66 -8.55 18.30
N LYS A 4 8.64 -9.82 18.73
CA LYS A 4 7.41 -10.50 19.19
C LYS A 4 6.89 -9.88 20.48
N GLU A 5 7.78 -9.69 21.45
CA GLU A 5 7.46 -9.01 22.71
C GLU A 5 6.90 -7.61 22.45
N LYS A 6 7.52 -6.86 21.52
CA LYS A 6 7.04 -5.53 21.10
C LYS A 6 5.61 -5.58 20.59
N LEU A 7 5.24 -6.53 19.73
CA LEU A 7 3.90 -6.62 19.15
C LEU A 7 2.82 -6.99 20.19
N GLN A 8 3.14 -7.83 21.16
CA GLN A 8 2.21 -8.21 22.23
C GLN A 8 1.78 -7.03 23.10
N PHE A 9 2.66 -6.04 23.30
CA PHE A 9 2.31 -4.78 23.98
C PHE A 9 1.27 -3.93 23.24
N PHE A 10 0.95 -4.25 21.99
CA PHE A 10 -0.10 -3.62 21.20
C PHE A 10 -1.28 -4.56 20.90
N SER A 11 -1.39 -5.68 21.64
CA SER A 11 -2.38 -6.73 21.35
C SER A 11 -2.30 -7.31 19.93
N ILE A 12 -1.11 -7.25 19.31
CA ILE A 12 -0.87 -7.86 18.00
C ILE A 12 -0.29 -9.25 18.23
N PHE A 13 -1.06 -10.26 17.85
CA PHE A 13 -0.67 -11.66 17.91
C PHE A 13 -0.59 -12.20 16.49
N TYR A 14 0.37 -13.08 16.22
CA TYR A 14 0.51 -13.75 14.94
C TYR A 14 0.86 -15.21 15.17
N GLU A 15 0.28 -16.08 14.38
CA GLU A 15 0.42 -17.53 14.55
C GLU A 15 1.40 -18.07 13.52
N GLU A 16 2.57 -18.53 13.98
CA GLU A 16 3.65 -18.96 13.09
C GLU A 16 3.51 -20.40 12.58
N ARG A 17 2.63 -21.20 13.21
CA ARG A 17 2.55 -22.66 12.98
C ARG A 17 1.12 -23.18 12.80
N ALA A 18 0.15 -22.30 12.58
CA ALA A 18 -1.17 -22.75 12.20
C ALA A 18 -1.08 -23.45 10.83
N PRO A 19 -1.63 -24.67 10.69
CA PRO A 19 -1.72 -25.28 9.38
C PRO A 19 -2.58 -24.39 8.48
N ILE A 20 -2.15 -24.20 7.23
CA ILE A 20 -2.95 -23.47 6.24
C ILE A 20 -4.26 -24.25 6.06
N PRO A 21 -5.44 -23.62 6.22
CA PRO A 21 -6.72 -24.29 5.97
C PRO A 21 -6.74 -24.92 4.57
N SER A 22 -7.24 -26.15 4.45
CA SER A 22 -7.21 -26.93 3.20
C SER A 22 -7.77 -26.19 1.98
N ILE A 23 -8.81 -25.37 2.18
CA ILE A 23 -9.39 -24.52 1.12
C ILE A 23 -8.40 -23.47 0.59
N LEU A 24 -7.62 -22.87 1.48
CA LEU A 24 -6.57 -21.90 1.12
C LEU A 24 -5.39 -22.61 0.47
N GLU A 25 -5.02 -23.79 0.96
CA GLU A 25 -3.97 -24.59 0.35
C GLU A 25 -4.31 -25.00 -1.09
N GLN A 26 -5.56 -25.39 -1.35
CA GLN A 26 -6.05 -25.66 -2.70
C GLN A 26 -5.98 -24.40 -3.58
N HIS A 27 -6.38 -23.24 -3.05
CA HIS A 27 -6.32 -21.97 -3.77
C HIS A 27 -4.87 -21.57 -4.11
N ILE A 28 -3.95 -21.63 -3.15
CA ILE A 28 -2.52 -21.34 -3.34
C ILE A 28 -1.92 -22.30 -4.37
N SER A 29 -2.21 -23.59 -4.24
CA SER A 29 -1.79 -24.62 -5.19
C SER A 29 -2.27 -24.30 -6.62
N ASN A 30 -3.49 -23.78 -6.78
CA ASN A 30 -3.99 -23.34 -8.07
C ASN A 30 -3.27 -22.08 -8.59
N LEU A 31 -2.98 -21.11 -7.72
CA LEU A 31 -2.23 -19.89 -8.11
C LEU A 31 -0.79 -20.18 -8.55
N ARG A 32 -0.17 -21.23 -7.99
CA ARG A 32 1.20 -21.66 -8.33
C ARG A 32 1.30 -22.42 -9.65
N LYS A 33 0.18 -22.88 -10.22
CA LYS A 33 0.21 -23.58 -11.51
C LYS A 33 0.69 -22.63 -12.62
N PRO A 34 1.54 -23.09 -13.55
CA PRO A 34 1.93 -22.31 -14.71
C PRO A 34 0.68 -21.82 -15.45
N ARG A 35 0.62 -20.52 -15.77
CA ARG A 35 -0.45 -19.99 -16.60
C ARG A 35 -0.26 -20.50 -18.03
N GLN A 36 -1.32 -20.99 -18.66
CA GLN A 36 -1.27 -21.42 -20.06
C GLN A 36 -1.17 -20.23 -21.03
N VAL A 37 -1.68 -19.06 -20.63
CA VAL A 37 -1.65 -17.84 -21.45
C VAL A 37 -1.11 -16.68 -20.61
N SER A 38 -0.13 -15.97 -21.18
CA SER A 38 0.43 -14.75 -20.58
C SER A 38 -0.54 -13.57 -20.78
N SER A 39 -0.81 -12.81 -19.72
CA SER A 39 -1.63 -11.59 -19.83
C SER A 39 -0.88 -10.52 -20.64
N PRO A 40 -1.60 -9.56 -21.26
CA PRO A 40 -0.95 -8.44 -21.96
C PRO A 40 0.09 -7.71 -21.08
N ASN A 41 -0.27 -7.48 -19.81
CA ASN A 41 0.62 -6.91 -18.79
C ASN A 41 1.89 -7.74 -18.57
N ALA A 42 1.76 -9.07 -18.48
CA ALA A 42 2.92 -9.95 -18.29
C ALA A 42 3.83 -9.98 -19.52
N LYS A 43 3.28 -9.92 -20.74
CA LYS A 43 4.07 -9.78 -21.97
C LYS A 43 4.82 -8.45 -22.00
N HIS A 44 4.14 -7.35 -21.69
CA HIS A 44 4.76 -6.03 -21.67
C HIS A 44 5.91 -5.95 -20.66
N ILE A 45 5.74 -6.53 -19.47
CA ILE A 45 6.83 -6.62 -18.48
C ILE A 45 8.01 -7.40 -19.06
N GLN A 46 7.79 -8.57 -19.69
CA GLN A 46 8.86 -9.36 -20.30
C GLN A 46 9.64 -8.60 -21.39
N GLU A 47 8.95 -7.74 -22.15
CA GLU A 47 9.56 -6.90 -23.19
C GLU A 47 10.42 -5.77 -22.59
N MET A 48 9.99 -5.22 -21.44
CA MET A 48 10.65 -4.06 -20.79
C MET A 48 11.77 -4.47 -19.83
N VAL A 49 11.76 -5.70 -19.31
CA VAL A 49 12.78 -6.22 -18.37
C VAL A 49 14.22 -6.04 -18.87
N PRO A 50 14.57 -6.33 -20.14
CA PRO A 50 15.94 -6.14 -20.63
C PRO A 50 16.44 -4.68 -20.61
N VAL A 51 15.53 -3.72 -20.52
CA VAL A 51 15.85 -2.28 -20.54
C VAL A 51 16.11 -1.75 -19.12
N ALA A 52 15.59 -2.42 -18.09
CA ALA A 52 15.80 -2.03 -16.70
C ALA A 52 17.26 -2.27 -16.27
N ARG A 53 17.94 -1.22 -15.82
CA ARG A 53 19.35 -1.26 -15.39
C ARG A 53 19.51 -1.09 -13.88
N SER A 54 18.46 -0.64 -13.21
CA SER A 54 18.42 -0.44 -11.77
C SER A 54 17.14 -1.05 -11.16
N GLU A 55 17.14 -1.21 -9.83
CA GLU A 55 15.93 -1.59 -9.11
C GLU A 55 14.79 -0.59 -9.34
N GLN A 56 15.11 0.71 -9.37
CA GLN A 56 14.11 1.75 -9.61
C GLN A 56 13.52 1.63 -11.02
N ASP A 57 14.33 1.33 -12.02
CA ASP A 57 13.85 1.13 -13.39
C ASP A 57 12.86 -0.05 -13.45
N GLY A 58 13.17 -1.13 -12.72
CA GLY A 58 12.26 -2.27 -12.60
C GLY A 58 10.96 -1.91 -11.89
N ILE A 59 11.04 -1.13 -10.80
CA ILE A 59 9.88 -0.60 -10.10
C ILE A 59 9.02 0.27 -11.03
N ASP A 60 9.62 1.16 -11.81
CA ASP A 60 8.91 2.07 -12.70
C ASP A 60 8.13 1.29 -13.79
N VAL A 61 8.76 0.26 -14.38
CA VAL A 61 8.10 -0.66 -15.34
C VAL A 61 6.93 -1.40 -14.68
N LEU A 62 7.13 -1.93 -13.48
CA LEU A 62 6.06 -2.64 -12.76
C LEU A 62 4.95 -1.70 -12.32
N GLU A 63 5.29 -0.45 -11.95
CA GLU A 63 4.34 0.54 -11.48
C GLU A 63 3.31 0.89 -12.55
N GLU A 64 3.76 1.08 -13.79
CA GLU A 64 2.89 1.38 -14.93
C GLU A 64 1.89 0.26 -15.22
N VAL A 65 2.29 -0.99 -14.98
CA VAL A 65 1.54 -2.17 -15.40
C VAL A 65 0.66 -2.74 -14.28
N LEU A 66 1.09 -2.62 -13.02
CA LEU A 66 0.42 -3.22 -11.87
C LEU A 66 -0.44 -2.24 -11.09
N LEU A 67 -0.12 -0.96 -11.10
CA LEU A 67 -0.84 0.02 -10.30
C LEU A 67 -1.87 0.79 -11.13
N LEU A 68 -2.79 1.46 -10.44
CA LEU A 68 -3.80 2.30 -11.08
C LEU A 68 -3.14 3.54 -11.70
N ALA A 69 -3.56 3.87 -12.92
CA ALA A 69 -3.21 5.15 -13.52
C ALA A 69 -3.94 6.28 -12.75
N PRO A 70 -3.22 7.29 -12.22
CA PRO A 70 -3.85 8.42 -11.56
C PRO A 70 -4.54 9.37 -12.54
N ALA A 71 -5.48 10.17 -12.04
CA ALA A 71 -6.17 11.21 -12.81
C ALA A 71 -5.20 12.18 -13.50
N SER A 72 -4.10 12.57 -12.83
CA SER A 72 -3.05 13.41 -13.41
C SER A 72 -2.37 12.82 -14.65
N LYS A 73 -2.41 11.48 -14.83
CA LYS A 73 -1.88 10.75 -15.98
C LYS A 73 -2.98 10.27 -16.94
N GLY A 74 -4.19 10.86 -16.87
CA GLY A 74 -5.33 10.47 -17.71
C GLY A 74 -6.01 9.16 -17.29
N GLY A 75 -5.74 8.69 -16.07
CA GLY A 75 -6.39 7.51 -15.51
C GLY A 75 -7.76 7.80 -14.91
N MET A 76 -8.10 7.09 -13.83
CA MET A 76 -9.43 7.18 -13.23
C MET A 76 -9.69 8.60 -12.68
N PRO A 77 -10.81 9.27 -13.05
CA PRO A 77 -11.14 10.59 -12.54
C PRO A 77 -11.17 10.62 -11.01
N CYS A 78 -10.76 11.75 -10.43
CA CYS A 78 -10.81 12.02 -8.99
C CYS A 78 -9.84 11.17 -8.12
N VAL A 79 -9.18 10.16 -8.69
CA VAL A 79 -8.25 9.28 -7.99
C VAL A 79 -6.82 9.68 -8.31
N GLU A 80 -5.99 9.78 -7.28
CA GLU A 80 -4.61 10.22 -7.42
C GLU A 80 -3.67 9.35 -6.60
N ARG A 81 -2.38 9.44 -6.91
CA ARG A 81 -1.31 8.67 -6.27
C ARG A 81 -0.43 9.58 -5.42
N ALA A 82 -0.28 9.25 -4.14
CA ALA A 82 0.71 9.85 -3.25
C ALA A 82 1.92 8.93 -3.15
N ALA A 83 3.12 9.47 -3.38
CA ALA A 83 4.38 8.76 -3.18
C ALA A 83 4.85 8.93 -1.74
N LYS A 84 5.23 7.83 -1.09
CA LYS A 84 5.76 7.78 0.29
C LYS A 84 4.95 8.59 1.31
N PRO A 85 3.61 8.49 1.35
CA PRO A 85 2.82 9.28 2.28
C PRO A 85 3.14 8.87 3.73
N ASN A 86 3.26 9.88 4.58
CA ASN A 86 3.26 9.66 6.02
C ASN A 86 1.83 9.36 6.46
N LEU A 87 1.62 8.15 6.99
CA LEU A 87 0.33 7.76 7.55
C LEU A 87 0.23 8.21 9.01
N SER A 88 -0.96 8.65 9.42
CA SER A 88 -1.21 9.17 10.75
C SER A 88 -1.09 8.05 11.79
N PRO A 89 -0.27 8.22 12.84
CA PRO A 89 -0.15 7.24 13.93
C PRO A 89 -1.40 7.18 14.80
N TYR A 90 -2.35 8.10 14.62
CA TYR A 90 -3.65 8.09 15.32
C TYR A 90 -4.41 6.77 15.11
N PHE A 91 -4.21 6.13 13.95
CA PHE A 91 -4.86 4.86 13.60
C PHE A 91 -4.02 3.64 13.98
N SER A 92 -2.88 3.82 14.65
CA SER A 92 -2.12 2.70 15.20
C SER A 92 -2.86 2.08 16.38
N PRO A 93 -2.72 0.76 16.60
CA PRO A 93 -3.33 0.10 17.74
C PRO A 93 -2.83 0.72 19.05
N LEU A 94 -3.74 0.82 20.02
CA LEU A 94 -3.42 1.35 21.33
C LEU A 94 -2.50 0.38 22.08
N ALA A 95 -1.52 0.94 22.78
CA ALA A 95 -0.67 0.18 23.67
C ALA A 95 -1.47 -0.32 24.89
N THR A 96 -1.24 -1.56 25.30
CA THR A 96 -1.99 -2.21 26.39
C THR A 96 -1.45 -1.90 27.79
N SER A 97 -0.31 -1.24 27.89
CA SER A 97 0.34 -0.94 29.18
C SER A 97 1.15 0.35 29.16
N PHE A 98 1.39 0.91 30.36
CA PHE A 98 2.22 2.11 30.54
C PHE A 98 3.67 1.91 30.07
N VAL A 99 4.20 0.69 30.18
CA VAL A 99 5.56 0.33 29.69
C VAL A 99 5.66 0.49 28.17
N ALA A 100 4.56 0.20 27.46
CA ALA A 100 4.47 0.37 26.03
C ALA A 100 4.41 1.85 25.59
N GLY A 101 4.17 2.80 26.49
CA GLY A 101 4.24 4.24 26.19
C GLY A 101 5.66 4.72 25.79
N ARG A 102 6.70 3.95 26.13
CA ARG A 102 8.10 4.20 25.71
C ARG A 102 8.51 3.44 24.45
N VAL A 103 7.66 2.54 23.96
CA VAL A 103 7.90 1.71 22.79
C VAL A 103 6.97 2.21 21.69
N ARG A 104 7.50 2.63 20.54
CA ARG A 104 6.67 3.06 19.40
C ARG A 104 6.66 1.98 18.32
N LEU A 105 5.47 1.64 17.81
CA LEU A 105 5.38 0.95 16.53
C LEU A 105 5.95 1.84 15.43
N GLU A 106 6.59 1.22 14.46
CA GLU A 106 7.03 1.95 13.27
C GLU A 106 5.79 2.42 12.51
N THR A 107 5.81 3.69 12.10
CA THR A 107 4.73 4.23 11.28
C THR A 107 4.85 3.64 9.88
N SER A 108 3.78 3.05 9.38
CA SER A 108 3.78 2.49 8.03
C SER A 108 3.91 3.63 7.01
N GLN A 109 4.98 3.60 6.20
CA GLN A 109 5.16 4.45 5.03
C GLN A 109 5.12 3.55 3.78
N PRO A 110 3.98 3.44 3.08
CA PRO A 110 3.94 2.69 1.82
C PRO A 110 4.71 3.44 0.74
N ASP A 111 5.19 2.75 -0.31
CA ASP A 111 5.86 3.43 -1.43
C ASP A 111 4.85 4.27 -2.23
N HIS A 112 3.65 3.73 -2.40
CA HIS A 112 2.54 4.42 -3.04
C HIS A 112 1.24 4.22 -2.28
N CYS A 113 0.38 5.22 -2.35
CA CYS A 113 -0.98 5.16 -1.86
C CYS A 113 -1.93 5.80 -2.85
N PHE A 114 -3.12 5.23 -2.98
CA PHE A 114 -4.17 5.67 -3.89
C PHE A 114 -5.43 6.00 -3.12
N GLY A 115 -6.02 7.12 -3.50
CA GLY A 115 -7.19 7.67 -2.84
C GLY A 115 -7.74 8.85 -3.62
N TYR A 116 -8.70 9.54 -3.04
CA TYR A 116 -9.34 10.68 -3.63
C TYR A 116 -8.52 11.96 -3.41
N LEU A 117 -8.38 12.76 -4.47
CA LEU A 117 -7.60 13.98 -4.41
C LEU A 117 -8.35 15.09 -3.65
N PRO A 118 -7.73 15.72 -2.63
CA PRO A 118 -8.34 16.87 -1.98
C PRO A 118 -8.50 18.05 -2.94
N SER A 119 -9.57 18.82 -2.79
CA SER A 119 -9.92 19.97 -3.64
C SER A 119 -8.81 21.01 -3.69
N LYS A 120 -8.07 21.18 -2.59
CA LYS A 120 -6.88 22.06 -2.51
C LYS A 120 -5.74 21.64 -3.45
N LYS A 121 -5.66 20.35 -3.81
CA LYS A 121 -4.68 19.79 -4.74
C LYS A 121 -5.25 19.62 -6.15
N ALA A 122 -6.55 19.26 -6.25
CA ALA A 122 -7.22 19.11 -7.53
C ALA A 122 -7.33 20.44 -8.31
N ARG A 123 -7.67 21.54 -7.62
CA ARG A 123 -7.88 22.85 -8.25
C ARG A 123 -6.63 23.38 -8.99
N PRO A 124 -5.44 23.47 -8.36
CA PRO A 124 -4.23 23.91 -9.08
C PRO A 124 -3.85 23.01 -10.25
N ALA A 125 -4.10 21.70 -10.14
CA ALA A 125 -3.83 20.72 -11.19
C ALA A 125 -4.91 20.69 -12.29
N ARG A 126 -5.96 21.52 -12.21
CA ARG A 126 -7.12 21.52 -13.12
C ARG A 126 -7.81 20.14 -13.21
N LEU A 127 -7.75 19.37 -12.13
CA LEU A 127 -8.40 18.07 -12.01
C LEU A 127 -9.77 18.23 -11.35
N LYS A 128 -10.67 17.27 -11.60
CA LYS A 128 -11.97 17.20 -10.94
C LYS A 128 -11.75 16.87 -9.45
N ALA A 129 -12.33 17.69 -8.57
CA ALA A 129 -12.39 17.39 -7.15
C ALA A 129 -13.43 16.29 -6.89
N SER A 130 -13.10 15.39 -5.96
CA SER A 130 -13.97 14.25 -5.60
C SER A 130 -15.14 14.66 -4.72
N PHE A 131 -14.96 15.72 -3.92
CA PHE A 131 -15.86 16.12 -2.85
C PHE A 131 -16.11 17.64 -2.89
N THR A 132 -17.25 18.03 -2.32
CA THR A 132 -17.58 19.42 -2.01
C THR A 132 -16.78 19.94 -0.81
N ILE A 133 -16.78 21.25 -0.60
CA ILE A 133 -16.07 21.88 0.54
C ILE A 133 -16.67 21.39 1.86
N GLU A 134 -17.99 21.25 1.92
CA GLU A 134 -18.74 20.78 3.08
C GLU A 134 -18.35 19.35 3.45
N GLU A 135 -18.27 18.45 2.47
CA GLU A 135 -17.82 17.07 2.67
C GLU A 135 -16.36 17.00 3.12
N GLU A 136 -15.48 17.82 2.55
CA GLU A 136 -14.07 17.89 2.97
C GLU A 136 -13.91 18.34 4.42
N ASN A 137 -14.73 19.28 4.88
CA ASN A 137 -14.71 19.72 6.26
C ASN A 137 -15.08 18.60 7.25
N ILE A 138 -15.92 17.64 6.83
CA ILE A 138 -16.25 16.46 7.63
C ILE A 138 -15.09 15.47 7.61
N MET A 139 -14.56 15.15 6.42
CA MET A 139 -13.48 14.19 6.25
C MET A 139 -12.16 14.61 6.91
N ASN A 140 -11.87 15.92 6.96
CA ASN A 140 -10.67 16.48 7.60
C ASN A 140 -10.51 16.09 9.07
N ARG A 141 -11.57 15.61 9.72
CA ARG A 141 -11.54 15.13 11.12
C ARG A 141 -10.97 13.71 11.26
N PHE A 142 -10.94 12.93 10.18
CA PHE A 142 -10.56 11.51 10.17
C PHE A 142 -9.64 11.17 9.00
N THR A 143 -8.55 11.94 8.81
CA THR A 143 -7.62 11.73 7.70
C THR A 143 -6.46 10.81 8.09
N LEU A 144 -6.32 9.68 7.40
CA LEU A 144 -5.13 8.82 7.52
C LEU A 144 -3.87 9.51 6.97
N THR A 145 -4.01 10.35 5.94
CA THR A 145 -2.92 11.18 5.42
C THR A 145 -3.51 12.51 4.92
N THR A 146 -2.71 13.56 4.93
CA THR A 146 -3.10 14.88 4.37
C THR A 146 -2.99 14.92 2.85
N GLU A 147 -2.40 13.87 2.26
CA GLU A 147 -2.11 13.79 0.84
C GLU A 147 -3.34 13.42 0.01
N LEU A 148 -4.17 12.51 0.52
CA LEU A 148 -5.33 11.89 -0.13
C LEU A 148 -6.44 11.62 0.89
N TYR A 149 -7.70 11.69 0.44
CA TYR A 149 -8.85 11.20 1.21
C TYR A 149 -9.11 9.73 0.92
N PHE A 150 -9.56 8.99 1.94
CA PHE A 150 -9.86 7.56 1.88
C PHE A 150 -8.82 6.75 1.08
N PRO A 151 -7.57 6.70 1.56
CA PRO A 151 -6.57 5.84 0.94
C PRO A 151 -7.03 4.37 0.99
N PHE A 152 -7.47 3.85 -0.15
CA PHE A 152 -8.11 2.53 -0.25
C PHE A 152 -7.17 1.45 -0.78
N PHE A 153 -6.03 1.85 -1.35
CA PHE A 153 -5.02 0.92 -1.86
C PHE A 153 -3.62 1.48 -1.59
N THR A 154 -2.74 0.62 -1.07
CA THR A 154 -1.33 0.95 -0.81
C THR A 154 -0.44 -0.09 -1.46
N ALA A 155 0.65 0.34 -2.06
CA ALA A 155 1.66 -0.53 -2.63
C ALA A 155 2.99 -0.34 -1.89
N ARG A 156 3.70 -1.45 -1.68
CA ARG A 156 5.07 -1.46 -1.17
C ARG A 156 5.87 -2.49 -1.95
N TRP A 157 7.01 -2.08 -2.48
CA TRP A 157 7.89 -2.92 -3.30
C TRP A 157 8.81 -3.80 -2.45
N LYS A 158 9.17 -3.33 -1.24
CA LYS A 158 10.02 -4.06 -0.30
C LYS A 158 9.24 -4.58 0.90
N SER A 159 9.47 -5.83 1.26
CA SER A 159 9.05 -6.30 2.57
C SER A 159 9.88 -5.59 3.66
N PRO A 160 9.27 -5.12 4.75
CA PRO A 160 10.00 -4.60 5.90
C PRO A 160 10.84 -5.68 6.60
N ALA A 161 10.59 -6.97 6.35
CA ALA A 161 11.45 -8.06 6.81
C ALA A 161 12.66 -8.18 5.87
N GLN A 162 13.80 -7.61 6.26
CA GLN A 162 15.04 -7.64 5.48
C GLN A 162 15.67 -9.04 5.32
N GLU A 163 15.13 -10.09 5.95
CA GLU A 163 15.77 -11.42 6.02
C GLU A 163 14.97 -12.59 5.43
N GLN A 164 13.77 -12.36 4.89
CA GLN A 164 13.04 -13.44 4.23
C GLN A 164 13.16 -13.30 2.72
N THR A 165 14.25 -13.83 2.19
CA THR A 165 14.30 -14.28 0.79
C THR A 165 13.16 -15.29 0.62
N HIS A 166 12.09 -14.90 -0.06
CA HIS A 166 11.05 -15.85 -0.46
C HIS A 166 11.69 -16.81 -1.47
N HIS A 167 12.10 -17.97 -0.99
CA HIS A 167 12.53 -19.12 -1.79
C HIS A 167 11.31 -19.85 -2.39
#